data_AF-A0A2S6N3G4-F1
#
_entry.id   AF-A0A2S6N3G4-F1
#
_cell.length_a   1.000
_cell.length_b   1.000
_cell.length_c   1.000
_cell.angle_alpha   90.00
_cell.angle_beta   90.00
_cell.angle_gamma   90.00
#
_symmetry.space_group_name_H-M   'P 1'
#
loop_
_entity.id
_entity.type
_entity.pdbx_description
1 polymer ?
#
loop_
_entity_poly.entity_id
_entity_poly.type
_entity_poly.pdbx_seq_one_letter_code
_entity_poly.pdbx_strand_id
1 'polypeptide(L)'
;MVQAYQDFGDQRAAATERAAARIREAFDYLQTLATHPHRGTVHPELRGGIRHVTDKNFVYYFEIDERLAQVTVLAIFFGGQDHRRQIAERLVDVPAAQRAANRSPD
;
A
#
# COMPACT_ATOMS: atom_id res chain seq x y z
N MET A 1 -3.00 -10.13 -9.96
CA MET A 1 -1.92 -11.05 -9.52
C MET A 1 -2.13 -12.48 -10.01
N VAL A 2 -3.24 -13.16 -9.69
CA VAL A 2 -3.51 -14.52 -10.22
C VAL A 2 -3.48 -14.56 -11.75
N GLN A 3 -4.16 -13.62 -12.42
CA GLN A 3 -4.12 -13.51 -13.88
C GLN A 3 -2.70 -13.33 -14.41
N ALA A 4 -1.92 -12.42 -13.80
CA ALA A 4 -0.53 -12.21 -14.19
C ALA A 4 0.28 -13.51 -14.13
N TYR A 5 0.11 -14.34 -13.08
CA TYR A 5 0.79 -15.63 -13.00
C TYR A 5 0.31 -16.63 -14.07
N GLN A 6 -0.99 -16.65 -14.39
CA GLN A 6 -1.50 -17.46 -15.51
C GLN A 6 -0.95 -17.00 -16.86
N ASP A 7 -0.83 -15.69 -17.08
CA ASP A 7 -0.24 -15.11 -18.29
C ASP A 7 1.25 -15.50 -18.43
N PHE A 8 1.93 -15.74 -17.30
CA PHE A 8 3.30 -16.29 -17.25
C PHE A 8 3.36 -17.83 -17.30
N GLY A 9 2.23 -18.51 -17.50
CA GLY A 9 2.17 -19.96 -17.75
C GLY A 9 1.83 -20.83 -16.55
N ASP A 10 1.55 -20.25 -15.37
CA ASP A 10 1.09 -21.05 -14.22
C ASP A 10 -0.30 -21.65 -14.49
N GLN A 11 -0.47 -22.92 -14.13
CA GLN A 11 -1.82 -23.47 -14.01
C GLN A 11 -2.61 -22.70 -12.94
N ARG A 12 -3.93 -22.58 -13.12
CA ARG A 12 -4.81 -21.78 -12.24
C ARG A 12 -4.62 -22.07 -10.75
N ALA A 13 -4.47 -23.33 -10.35
CA ALA A 13 -4.25 -23.72 -8.96
C ALA A 13 -2.94 -23.15 -8.40
N ALA A 14 -1.83 -23.36 -9.13
CA ALA A 14 -0.52 -22.83 -8.77
C ALA A 14 -0.50 -21.29 -8.75
N ALA A 15 -1.11 -20.65 -9.75
CA ALA A 15 -1.24 -19.19 -9.81
C ALA A 15 -2.00 -18.61 -8.59
N THR A 16 -3.03 -19.34 -8.13
CA THR A 16 -3.83 -18.95 -6.95
C THR A 16 -3.02 -19.11 -5.66
N GLU A 17 -2.35 -20.25 -5.49
CA GLU A 17 -1.49 -20.49 -4.34
C GLU A 17 -0.37 -19.45 -4.25
N ARG A 18 0.27 -19.16 -5.37
CA ARG A 18 1.34 -18.16 -5.48
C ARG A 18 0.84 -16.77 -5.14
N ALA A 19 -0.35 -16.40 -5.61
CA ALA A 19 -0.98 -15.13 -5.24
C ALA A 19 -1.29 -15.06 -3.74
N ALA A 20 -1.82 -16.14 -3.14
CA ALA A 20 -2.09 -16.19 -1.71
C ALA A 20 -0.79 -16.05 -0.88
N ALA A 21 0.30 -16.69 -1.31
CA ALA A 21 1.61 -16.55 -0.68
C ALA A 21 2.12 -15.10 -0.74
N ARG A 22 1.97 -14.43 -1.88
CA ARG A 22 2.37 -13.02 -2.00
C ARG A 22 1.54 -12.09 -1.12
N ILE A 23 0.23 -12.35 -0.96
CA ILE A 23 -0.61 -11.58 -0.04
C ILE A 23 -0.12 -11.73 1.40
N ARG A 24 0.21 -12.95 1.84
CA ARG A 24 0.78 -13.19 3.19
C ARG A 24 2.08 -12.42 3.40
N GLU A 25 3.00 -12.49 2.45
CA GLU A 25 4.26 -11.74 2.51
C GLU A 25 4.04 -10.23 2.61
N ALA A 26 3.03 -9.69 1.89
CA ALA A 26 2.68 -8.28 2.00
C ALA A 26 2.16 -7.92 3.40
N PHE A 27 1.32 -8.77 3.99
CA PHE A 27 0.85 -8.58 5.36
C PHE A 27 1.98 -8.61 6.40
N ASP A 28 2.90 -9.57 6.29
CA ASP A 28 4.06 -9.65 7.18
C ASP A 28 4.91 -8.36 7.08
N TYR A 29 5.08 -7.84 5.87
CA TYR A 29 5.78 -6.58 5.68
C TYR A 29 5.04 -5.39 6.29
N LEU A 30 3.71 -5.33 6.19
CA LEU A 30 2.92 -4.25 6.82
C LEU A 30 3.11 -4.22 8.34
N GLN A 31 3.23 -5.38 9.00
CA GLN A 31 3.46 -5.43 10.45
C GLN A 31 4.76 -4.73 10.84
N THR A 32 5.79 -4.81 10.00
CA THR A 32 7.06 -4.12 10.27
C THR A 32 6.94 -2.59 10.19
N LEU A 33 5.93 -2.03 9.50
CA LEU A 33 5.66 -0.58 9.51
C LEU A 33 5.23 -0.09 10.88
N ALA A 34 4.55 -0.91 11.69
CA ALA A 34 4.17 -0.52 13.05
C ALA A 34 5.40 -0.26 13.94
N THR A 35 6.47 -1.03 13.73
CA THR A 35 7.74 -0.90 14.48
C THR A 35 8.69 0.14 13.89
N HIS A 36 8.63 0.37 12.58
CA HIS A 36 9.53 1.28 11.86
C HIS A 36 8.74 2.21 10.94
N PRO A 37 7.86 3.08 11.48
CA PRO A 37 6.87 3.81 10.69
C PRO A 37 7.53 4.84 9.76
N HIS A 38 8.65 5.46 10.16
CA HIS A 38 9.28 6.53 9.37
C HIS A 38 10.14 6.06 8.20
N ARG A 39 10.19 4.75 7.90
CA ARG A 39 10.93 4.24 6.73
C ARG A 39 10.26 4.68 5.43
N GLY A 40 10.99 4.58 4.32
CA GLY A 40 10.49 4.92 2.99
C GLY A 40 10.65 6.38 2.60
N THR A 41 10.31 6.67 1.35
CA THR A 41 10.47 7.97 0.70
C THR A 41 9.23 8.82 0.89
N VAL A 42 9.42 10.08 1.33
CA VAL A 42 8.34 11.05 1.52
C VAL A 42 7.98 11.73 0.18
N HIS A 43 6.68 11.94 -0.03
CA HIS A 43 6.11 12.60 -1.20
C HIS A 43 5.38 13.89 -0.82
N PRO A 44 6.11 14.99 -0.52
CA PRO A 44 5.48 16.26 -0.17
C PRO A 44 4.56 16.80 -1.27
N GLU A 45 4.82 16.45 -2.53
CA GLU A 45 4.05 16.85 -3.71
C GLU A 45 2.67 16.19 -3.81
N LEU A 46 2.49 15.00 -3.23
CA LEU A 46 1.18 14.33 -3.21
C LEU A 46 0.31 14.91 -2.10
N ARG A 47 0.88 14.98 -0.90
CA ARG A 47 0.34 15.60 0.31
C ARG A 47 1.39 15.41 1.41
N GLY A 48 1.61 16.44 2.23
CA GLY A 48 2.57 16.37 3.33
C GLY A 48 2.35 15.13 4.21
N GLY A 49 3.40 14.33 4.40
CA GLY A 49 3.40 13.14 5.25
C GLY A 49 3.12 11.80 4.55
N ILE A 50 2.74 11.80 3.26
CA ILE A 50 2.62 10.56 2.49
C ILE A 50 4.00 9.97 2.23
N ARG A 51 4.13 8.68 2.47
CA ARG A 51 5.34 7.89 2.25
C ARG A 51 5.06 6.73 1.32
N HIS A 52 6.09 6.30 0.61
CA HIS A 52 6.09 4.96 0.06
C HIS A 52 7.34 4.19 0.42
N VAL A 53 7.22 2.88 0.41
CA VAL A 53 8.37 1.97 0.44
C VAL A 53 8.13 0.84 -0.54
N THR A 54 9.21 0.31 -1.08
CA THR A 54 9.19 -0.86 -1.96
C THR A 54 9.80 -2.03 -1.21
N ASP A 55 9.09 -3.15 -1.19
CA ASP A 55 9.63 -4.43 -0.73
C ASP A 55 9.28 -5.52 -1.73
N LYS A 56 10.31 -6.19 -2.24
CA LYS A 56 10.20 -7.16 -3.33
C LYS A 56 9.44 -6.53 -4.52
N ASN A 57 8.27 -7.08 -4.86
CA ASN A 57 7.42 -6.64 -5.96
C ASN A 57 6.25 -5.76 -5.50
N PHE A 58 6.27 -5.30 -4.25
CA PHE A 58 5.19 -4.51 -3.68
C PHE A 58 5.64 -3.07 -3.44
N VAL A 59 4.73 -2.13 -3.72
CA VAL A 59 4.88 -0.73 -3.36
C VAL A 59 3.76 -0.35 -2.40
N TYR A 60 4.14 0.07 -1.20
CA TYR A 60 3.21 0.41 -0.13
C TYR A 60 3.17 1.92 0.02
N TYR A 61 2.00 2.53 -0.14
CA TYR A 61 1.76 3.93 0.17
C TYR A 61 1.04 4.05 1.51
N PHE A 62 1.53 4.91 2.39
CA PHE A 62 0.98 5.07 3.73
C PHE A 62 1.24 6.48 4.27
N GLU A 63 0.50 6.84 5.31
CA GLU A 63 0.73 8.05 6.11
C GLU A 63 0.84 7.67 7.59
N ILE A 64 1.51 8.52 8.35
CA ILE A 64 1.70 8.36 9.80
C ILE A 64 0.95 9.49 10.48
N ASP A 65 0.08 9.14 11.41
CA ASP A 65 -0.44 10.08 12.39
C ASP A 65 0.41 9.97 13.67
N GLU A 66 1.31 10.94 13.86
CA GLU A 66 2.21 10.98 15.01
C GLU A 66 1.47 11.18 16.33
N ARG A 67 0.27 11.80 16.31
CA ARG A 67 -0.51 12.06 17.53
C ARG A 67 -1.19 10.79 18.01
N LEU A 68 -1.65 9.97 17.07
CA LEU A 68 -2.33 8.69 17.35
C LEU A 68 -1.37 7.49 17.32
N ALA A 69 -0.07 7.71 17.06
CA ALA A 69 0.92 6.66 16.83
C ALA A 69 0.43 5.60 15.82
N GLN A 70 -0.24 6.05 14.76
CA GLN A 70 -0.96 5.19 13.83
C GLN A 70 -0.34 5.27 12.43
N VAL A 71 -0.16 4.11 11.81
CA VAL A 71 0.16 3.99 10.39
C VAL A 71 -1.11 3.67 9.61
N THR A 72 -1.48 4.52 8.66
CA THR A 72 -2.61 4.28 7.76
C THR A 72 -2.09 3.92 6.37
N VAL A 73 -2.35 2.68 5.95
CA VAL A 73 -2.03 2.21 4.60
C VAL A 73 -3.07 2.75 3.61
N LEU A 74 -2.61 3.48 2.60
CA LEU A 74 -3.46 4.14 1.61
C LEU A 74 -3.70 3.25 0.38
N ALA A 75 -2.66 2.55 -0.05
CA ALA A 75 -2.69 1.61 -1.16
C ALA A 75 -1.49 0.67 -1.13
N ILE A 76 -1.65 -0.51 -1.72
CA ILE A 76 -0.59 -1.48 -1.97
C ILE A 76 -0.68 -1.88 -3.44
N PHE A 77 0.42 -1.71 -4.17
CA PHE A 77 0.53 -2.08 -5.58
C PHE A 77 1.46 -3.27 -5.73
N PHE A 78 1.24 -4.09 -6.76
CA PHE A 78 2.05 -5.28 -7.03
C PHE A 78 2.53 -5.31 -8.48
N GLY A 79 3.82 -5.57 -8.66
CA GLY A 79 4.48 -5.65 -9.96
C GLY A 79 4.74 -4.28 -10.58
N GLY A 80 5.05 -4.23 -11.88
CA GLY A 80 5.40 -3.02 -12.62
C GLY A 80 4.20 -2.13 -13.00
N GLN A 81 3.17 -2.07 -12.16
CA GLN A 81 2.04 -1.17 -12.38
C GLN A 81 2.51 0.29 -12.29
N ASP A 82 1.86 1.20 -13.02
CA ASP A 82 2.06 2.65 -12.85
C ASP A 82 1.42 3.14 -11.55
N HIS A 83 2.03 2.75 -10.44
CA HIS A 83 1.55 3.00 -9.09
C HIS A 83 1.55 4.50 -8.77
N ARG A 84 2.44 5.29 -9.38
CA ARG A 84 2.53 6.75 -9.18
C ARG A 84 1.31 7.45 -9.73
N ARG A 85 0.88 7.09 -10.94
CA ARG A 85 -0.34 7.63 -11.53
C ARG A 85 -1.57 7.20 -10.73
N GLN A 86 -1.69 5.91 -10.41
CA GLN A 86 -2.86 5.37 -9.72
C GLN A 86 -3.03 5.95 -8.31
N ILE A 87 -1.95 6.15 -7.55
CA ILE A 87 -2.05 6.78 -6.23
C ILE A 87 -2.45 8.25 -6.34
N ALA A 88 -1.92 8.97 -7.34
CA ALA A 88 -2.29 10.37 -7.57
C ALA A 88 -3.79 10.51 -7.86
N GLU A 89 -4.32 9.70 -8.77
CA GLU A 89 -5.77 9.64 -9.09
C GLU A 89 -6.59 9.31 -7.83
N ARG A 90 -6.20 8.29 -7.07
CA ARG A 90 -6.88 7.90 -5.83
C ARG A 90 -6.93 9.02 -4.79
N LEU A 91 -5.86 9.79 -4.65
CA LEU A 91 -5.77 10.86 -3.63
C LEU A 91 -6.59 12.10 -4.01
N VAL A 92 -6.94 12.28 -5.29
CA VAL A 92 -7.87 13.32 -5.74
C VAL A 92 -9.30 12.92 -5.38
N ASP A 93 -9.67 11.65 -5.55
CA ASP A 93 -11.05 11.17 -5.44
C ASP A 93 -11.58 10.90 -4.02
N VAL A 94 -10.73 10.75 -3.01
CA VAL A 94 -11.21 10.49 -1.62
C VAL A 94 -11.97 11.72 -1.10
N PRO A 95 -13.27 11.69 -0.75
CA PRO A 95 -13.98 12.88 -0.28
C PRO A 95 -13.43 13.39 1.06
N ALA A 96 -13.31 14.70 1.23
CA ALA A 96 -12.76 15.33 2.45
C ALA A 96 -13.45 14.89 3.75
N ALA A 97 -14.74 14.54 3.70
CA ALA A 97 -15.52 14.06 4.84
C ALA A 97 -15.04 12.70 5.36
N GLN A 98 -14.69 11.76 4.47
CA GLN A 98 -14.09 10.46 4.85
C GLN A 98 -12.69 10.65 5.47
N ARG A 99 -12.01 11.76 5.13
CA ARG A 99 -10.67 12.11 5.64
C ARG A 99 -10.69 12.74 7.04
N ALA A 100 -11.84 13.26 7.47
CA ALA A 100 -12.02 13.84 8.80
C ALA A 100 -12.52 12.79 9.81
N ALA A 101 -13.40 11.89 9.37
CA ALA A 101 -13.92 10.79 10.21
C ALA A 101 -12.82 9.84 10.70
N ASN A 102 -11.75 9.63 9.92
CA ASN A 102 -10.59 8.82 10.34
C ASN A 102 -9.61 9.57 11.26
N ARG A 103 -9.83 10.86 11.54
CA ARG A 103 -8.95 11.72 12.36
C ARG A 103 -9.61 12.23 13.65
N SER A 104 -10.85 11.83 13.94
CA SER A 104 -11.52 12.15 15.20
C SER A 104 -11.12 11.12 16.26
N PRO A 105 -10.45 11.54 17.36
CA PRO A 105 -10.33 10.72 18.54
C PRO A 105 -11.60 10.88 19.40
N ASP A 106 -12.11 9.76 19.93
CA ASP A 106 -12.88 9.77 21.19
C ASP A 106 -11.94 10.17 22.35
#